data_AF-A0A924HQG4-F1
#
_entry.id   AF-A0A924HQG4-F1
#
_cell.length_a   1.000
_cell.length_b   1.000
_cell.length_c   1.000
_cell.angle_alpha   90.00
_cell.angle_beta   90.00
_cell.angle_gamma   90.00
#
_symmetry.space_group_name_H-M   'P 1'
#
loop_
_entity.id
_entity.type
_entity.pdbx_description
1 polymer ?
#
loop_
_entity_poly.entity_id
_entity_poly.type
_entity_poly.pdbx_seq_one_letter_code
_entity_poly.pdbx_strand_id
1 'polypeptide(L)'
;QPPLFDNRMRSFHNLDICFWFNNTDLMYTHTGGGSRPAKLSMKMADTLLKFMQTGNPNGAGLPTWAKYTSDKGETMILNDQSELKNDPDREARKAFV
;
A
#
# COMPACT_ATOMS: atom_id res chain seq x y z
N GLN A 1 -3.65 -3.03 7.93
CA GLN A 1 -3.96 -2.44 9.25
C GLN A 1 -3.39 -3.30 10.38
N PRO A 2 -2.85 -2.71 11.44
CA PRO A 2 -2.20 -3.41 12.56
C PRO A 2 -3.22 -3.98 13.54
N PRO A 3 -3.01 -5.18 14.12
CA PRO A 3 -3.88 -5.76 15.13
C PRO A 3 -3.60 -5.22 16.55
N LEU A 4 -3.28 -3.92 16.65
CA LEU A 4 -2.92 -3.26 17.91
C LEU A 4 -4.10 -2.46 18.46
N PHE A 5 -4.19 -2.37 19.79
CA PHE A 5 -5.23 -1.62 20.51
C PHE A 5 -6.65 -1.97 20.05
N ASP A 6 -7.00 -3.26 20.01
CA ASP A 6 -8.30 -3.75 19.52
C ASP A 6 -8.66 -3.25 18.10
N ASN A 7 -7.65 -3.24 17.20
CA ASN A 7 -7.75 -2.76 15.82
C ASN A 7 -8.08 -1.27 15.65
N ARG A 8 -7.91 -0.45 16.70
CA ARG A 8 -8.30 0.98 16.66
C ARG A 8 -7.36 1.86 15.84
N MET A 9 -6.10 1.44 15.61
CA MET A 9 -5.12 2.27 14.88
C MET A 9 -5.43 2.44 13.38
N ARG A 10 -6.13 1.48 12.76
CA ARG A 10 -6.44 1.50 11.31
C ARG A 10 -5.19 1.78 10.45
N SER A 11 -5.33 2.54 9.36
CA SER A 11 -4.24 3.01 8.50
C SER A 11 -3.92 4.47 8.79
N PHE A 12 -3.15 4.71 9.85
CA PHE A 12 -2.77 6.05 10.28
C PHE A 12 -1.58 6.60 9.47
N HIS A 13 -1.32 7.90 9.61
CA HIS A 13 -0.21 8.58 8.95
C HIS A 13 1.15 7.95 9.30
N ASN A 14 2.02 7.77 8.31
CA ASN A 14 3.34 7.11 8.40
C ASN A 14 3.35 5.59 8.60
N LEU A 15 2.18 4.94 8.67
CA LEU A 15 2.11 3.48 8.80
C LEU A 15 2.82 2.75 7.64
N ASP A 16 2.72 3.26 6.43
CA ASP A 16 3.21 2.60 5.22
C ASP A 16 4.74 2.64 5.07
N ILE A 17 5.42 3.56 5.77
CA ILE A 17 6.88 3.72 5.68
C ILE A 17 7.59 2.39 5.99
N CYS A 18 7.23 1.70 7.07
CA CYS A 18 7.89 0.44 7.41
C CYS A 18 7.64 -0.67 6.38
N PHE A 19 6.56 -0.58 5.59
CA PHE A 19 6.28 -1.52 4.52
C PHE A 19 7.14 -1.26 3.28
N TRP A 20 7.28 0.00 2.87
CA TRP A 20 8.11 0.39 1.73
C TRP A 20 9.60 0.09 1.93
N PHE A 21 10.08 0.23 3.16
CA PHE A 21 11.50 0.03 3.51
C PHE A 21 11.83 -1.39 4.01
N ASN A 22 10.88 -2.34 3.92
CA ASN A 22 11.06 -3.70 4.40
C ASN A 22 11.52 -3.81 5.88
N ASN A 23 10.99 -2.93 6.73
CA ASN A 23 11.35 -2.78 8.15
C ASN A 23 10.16 -3.09 9.08
N THR A 24 9.21 -3.91 8.63
CA THR A 24 8.00 -4.24 9.43
C THR A 24 8.30 -5.04 10.69
N ASP A 25 9.45 -5.69 10.74
CA ASP A 25 10.05 -6.38 11.88
C ASP A 25 10.82 -5.44 12.81
N LEU A 26 11.17 -4.22 12.39
CA LEU A 26 11.77 -3.21 13.28
C LEU A 26 10.71 -2.28 13.89
N MET A 27 9.53 -2.18 13.25
CA MET A 27 8.44 -1.27 13.64
C MET A 27 7.22 -2.02 14.18
N TYR A 28 7.41 -2.82 15.22
CA TYR A 28 6.32 -3.54 15.89
C TYR A 28 5.20 -2.64 16.38
N THR A 29 5.52 -1.42 16.83
CA THR A 29 4.54 -0.41 17.27
C THR A 29 3.62 0.06 16.16
N HIS A 30 4.01 -0.13 14.90
CA HIS A 30 3.22 0.24 13.73
C HIS A 30 2.51 -0.97 13.13
N THR A 31 3.10 -2.16 13.14
CA THR A 31 2.58 -3.30 12.35
C THR A 31 2.02 -4.44 13.19
N GLY A 32 2.39 -4.53 14.46
CA GLY A 32 2.24 -5.71 15.30
C GLY A 32 3.23 -6.85 14.98
N GLY A 33 4.11 -6.66 13.99
CA GLY A 33 5.08 -7.64 13.53
C GLY A 33 4.48 -8.92 12.93
N GLY A 34 5.33 -9.93 12.78
CA GLY A 34 4.95 -11.26 12.32
C GLY A 34 4.81 -11.37 10.79
N SER A 35 4.37 -12.56 10.35
CA SER A 35 4.40 -12.94 8.94
C SER A 35 3.41 -12.18 8.07
N ARG A 36 2.31 -11.68 8.63
CA ARG A 36 1.28 -10.94 7.89
C ARG A 36 1.80 -9.62 7.32
N PRO A 37 2.29 -8.66 8.12
CA PRO A 37 2.85 -7.41 7.58
C PRO A 37 4.10 -7.66 6.73
N ALA A 38 4.94 -8.64 7.09
CA ALA A 38 6.13 -9.00 6.32
C ALA A 38 5.78 -9.42 4.88
N LYS A 39 4.72 -10.21 4.67
CA LYS A 39 4.26 -10.61 3.33
C LYS A 39 3.88 -9.43 2.44
N LEU A 40 3.18 -8.44 3.00
CA LEU A 40 2.82 -7.22 2.25
C LEU A 40 4.06 -6.36 2.01
N SER A 41 4.93 -6.24 3.02
CA SER A 41 6.16 -5.45 2.95
C SER A 41 7.08 -5.91 1.83
N MET A 42 7.29 -7.22 1.67
CA MET A 42 8.11 -7.76 0.58
C MET A 42 7.58 -7.32 -0.79
N LYS A 43 6.28 -7.47 -1.04
CA LYS A 43 5.66 -7.07 -2.31
C LYS A 43 5.79 -5.56 -2.57
N MET A 44 5.60 -4.74 -1.53
CA MET A 44 5.70 -3.28 -1.62
C MET A 44 7.15 -2.84 -1.90
N ALA A 45 8.12 -3.39 -1.16
CA ALA A 45 9.53 -3.09 -1.32
C ALA A 45 10.08 -3.53 -2.69
N ASP A 46 9.76 -4.75 -3.14
CA ASP A 46 10.14 -5.25 -4.46
C ASP A 46 9.54 -4.40 -5.58
N THR A 47 8.26 -4.01 -5.44
CA THR A 47 7.58 -3.14 -6.40
C THR A 47 8.21 -1.75 -6.46
N LEU A 48 8.59 -1.18 -5.31
CA LEU A 48 9.28 0.09 -5.25
C LEU A 48 10.67 -0.01 -5.90
N LEU A 49 11.43 -1.06 -5.61
CA LEU A 49 12.74 -1.32 -6.22
C LEU A 49 12.63 -1.42 -7.74
N LYS A 50 11.66 -2.17 -8.24
CA LYS A 50 11.41 -2.33 -9.69
C LYS A 50 11.08 -0.99 -10.36
N PHE A 51 10.27 -0.18 -9.71
CA PHE A 51 9.94 1.16 -10.18
C PHE A 51 11.19 2.06 -10.22
N MET A 52 12.02 2.07 -9.18
CA MET A 52 13.26 2.84 -9.15
C MET A 52 14.24 2.43 -10.28
N GLN A 53 14.27 1.15 -10.63
CA GLN A 53 15.14 0.64 -11.70
C GLN A 53 14.63 0.95 -13.12
N THR A 54 13.31 0.97 -13.33
CA THR A 54 12.74 0.90 -14.69
C THR A 54 11.69 1.96 -15.00
N GLY A 55 11.24 2.73 -14.01
CA GLY A 55 10.07 3.60 -14.12
C GLY A 55 8.73 2.85 -14.20
N ASN A 56 8.72 1.52 -14.09
CA ASN A 56 7.50 0.70 -14.14
C ASN A 56 7.44 -0.23 -12.90
N PRO A 57 6.40 -0.14 -12.05
CA PRO A 57 6.28 -0.98 -10.85
C PRO A 57 5.90 -2.45 -11.15
N ASN A 58 5.48 -2.77 -12.37
CA ASN A 58 4.88 -4.06 -12.68
C ASN A 58 5.88 -5.24 -12.70
N GLY A 59 5.41 -6.42 -12.27
CA GLY A 59 6.18 -7.67 -12.30
C GLY A 59 6.97 -7.99 -11.03
N ALA A 60 6.67 -7.31 -9.92
CA ALA A 60 7.42 -7.41 -8.66
C ALA A 60 6.51 -7.77 -7.45
N GLY A 61 5.40 -8.47 -7.70
CA GLY A 61 4.59 -9.10 -6.64
C GLY A 61 3.27 -8.41 -6.31
N LEU A 62 3.12 -7.10 -6.56
CA LEU A 62 1.81 -6.44 -6.56
C LEU A 62 1.05 -6.75 -7.88
N PRO A 63 -0.30 -6.66 -7.88
CA PRO A 63 -1.09 -6.78 -9.10
C PRO A 63 -0.68 -5.74 -10.15
N THR A 64 -1.18 -5.92 -11.38
CA THR A 64 -0.95 -4.93 -12.44
C THR A 64 -1.37 -3.54 -11.99
N TRP A 65 -0.40 -2.64 -11.91
CA TRP A 65 -0.57 -1.26 -11.53
C TRP A 65 -0.62 -0.42 -12.80
N ALA A 66 -1.84 -0.11 -13.24
CA ALA A 66 -2.06 0.74 -14.39
C ALA A 66 -1.61 2.18 -14.10
N LYS A 67 -1.15 2.87 -15.14
CA LYS A 67 -0.78 4.28 -15.03
C LYS A 67 -2.03 5.11 -14.71
N TYR A 68 -1.89 6.03 -13.76
CA TYR A 68 -2.96 6.95 -13.40
C TYR A 68 -3.36 7.84 -14.58
N THR A 69 -4.67 7.96 -14.78
CA THR A 69 -5.31 8.95 -15.65
C THR A 69 -6.35 9.73 -14.87
N SER A 70 -6.57 11.01 -15.22
CA SER A 70 -7.59 11.83 -14.57
C SER A 70 -9.02 11.37 -14.85
N ASP A 71 -9.24 10.64 -15.95
CA ASP A 71 -10.54 10.09 -16.34
C ASP A 71 -10.95 8.93 -15.43
N LYS A 72 -10.06 7.93 -15.27
CA LYS A 72 -10.36 6.68 -14.58
C LYS A 72 -9.84 6.60 -13.15
N GLY A 73 -8.88 7.42 -12.77
CA GLY A 73 -8.36 7.49 -11.40
C GLY A 73 -7.76 6.18 -10.89
N GLU A 74 -7.00 5.47 -11.73
CA GLU A 74 -6.40 4.19 -11.39
C GLU A 74 -5.53 4.29 -10.12
N THR A 75 -5.97 3.61 -9.06
CA THR A 75 -5.38 3.69 -7.71
C THR A 75 -5.10 2.29 -7.18
N MET A 76 -3.84 2.01 -6.82
CA MET A 76 -3.48 0.76 -6.16
C MET A 76 -3.86 0.81 -4.69
N ILE A 77 -4.70 -0.13 -4.26
CA ILE A 77 -5.07 -0.34 -2.87
C ILE A 77 -4.12 -1.36 -2.26
N LEU A 78 -3.32 -0.93 -1.29
CA LEU A 78 -2.33 -1.76 -0.61
C LEU A 78 -2.96 -2.41 0.63
N ASN A 79 -3.11 -3.73 0.57
CA ASN A 79 -3.67 -4.54 1.65
C ASN A 79 -3.18 -6.00 1.52
N ASP A 80 -3.56 -6.88 2.44
CA ASP A 80 -3.22 -8.31 2.38
C ASP A 80 -3.55 -8.92 1.01
N GLN A 81 -4.71 -8.51 0.46
CA GLN A 81 -5.07 -8.65 -0.94
C GLN A 81 -5.06 -7.26 -1.57
N SER A 82 -3.97 -6.94 -2.26
CA SER A 82 -3.86 -5.67 -2.97
C SER A 82 -4.63 -5.74 -4.29
N GLU A 83 -5.19 -4.62 -4.73
CA GLU A 83 -6.01 -4.55 -5.94
C GLU A 83 -5.95 -3.16 -6.57
N LEU A 84 -6.10 -3.08 -7.89
CA LEU A 84 -6.27 -1.82 -8.60
C LEU A 84 -7.75 -1.43 -8.60
N LYS A 85 -8.07 -0.20 -8.17
CA LYS A 85 -9.41 0.37 -8.29
C LYS A 85 -9.41 1.58 -9.20
N ASN A 86 -10.51 1.75 -9.92
CA ASN A 86 -10.75 2.95 -10.72
C ASN A 86 -11.51 3.95 -9.86
N ASP A 87 -10.82 5.02 -9.48
CA ASP A 87 -11.35 6.17 -8.77
C ASP A 87 -12.22 5.83 -7.54
N PRO A 88 -11.65 5.16 -6.53
CA PRO A 88 -12.40 4.66 -5.38
C PRO A 88 -13.06 5.77 -4.54
N ASP A 89 -12.51 6.99 -4.56
CA ASP A 89 -12.97 8.11 -3.72
C ASP A 89 -13.67 9.22 -4.51
N ARG A 90 -14.14 8.94 -5.74
CA ARG A 90 -14.76 9.95 -6.63
C ARG A 90 -15.81 10.81 -5.93
N GLU A 91 -16.77 10.15 -5.29
CA GLU A 91 -17.91 10.83 -4.67
C GLU A 91 -17.48 11.68 -3.48
N ALA A 92 -16.52 11.21 -2.68
CA ALA A 92 -15.97 12.00 -1.58
C ALA A 92 -15.24 13.25 -2.10
N ARG A 93 -14.43 13.13 -3.15
CA ARG A 93 -13.71 14.29 -3.73
C ARG A 93 -14.64 15.35 -4.33
N LYS A 94 -15.79 14.93 -4.89
CA LYS A 94 -16.83 15.86 -5.39
C LYS A 94 -17.49 16.70 -4.28
N ALA A 95 -17.37 16.31 -3.02
CA ALA A 95 -17.94 17.07 -1.91
C ALA A 95 -17.04 18.26 -1.45
N PHE A 96 -15.78 18.32 -1.92
CA PHE A 96 -14.80 19.33 -1.53
C PHE A 96 -14.51 20.36 -2.64
N VAL A 97 -15.45 20.54 -3.57
CA VAL A 97 -15.34 21.49 -4.69
C VAL A 97 -16.15 22.74 -4.43
#